data_AF-A0A1G6K2T6-F1
#
_entry.id   AF-A0A1G6K2T6-F1
#
_cell.length_a   1.000
_cell.length_b   1.000
_cell.length_c   1.000
_cell.angle_alpha   90.00
_cell.angle_beta   90.00
_cell.angle_gamma   90.00
#
_symmetry.space_group_name_H-M   'P 1'
#
loop_
_entity.id
_entity.type
_entity.pdbx_description
1 polymer ?
#
loop_
_entity_poly.entity_id
_entity_poly.type
_entity_poly.pdbx_seq_one_letter_code
_entity_poly.pdbx_strand_id
1 'polypeptide(L)' 'MLDPDRFDPAAHVAAAAPAVGLTLDAARQARVAAAFALVVRVAAPALAVPLTETDEPAPVYRP' A
#
# COMPACT_ATOMS: atom_id res chain seq x y z
N MET A 1 -3.82 4.43 11.92
CA MET A 1 -3.57 3.00 11.67
C MET A 1 -4.46 2.56 10.51
N LEU A 2 -3.90 1.92 9.49
CA LEU A 2 -4.67 1.39 8.36
C LEU A 2 -5.59 0.29 8.88
N ASP A 3 -6.90 0.44 8.68
CA ASP A 3 -7.90 -0.58 8.98
C ASP A 3 -8.22 -1.37 7.70
N PRO A 4 -7.81 -2.65 7.59
CA PRO A 4 -8.05 -3.46 6.41
C PRO A 4 -9.53 -3.59 6.04
N ASP A 5 -10.42 -3.56 7.03
CA ASP A 5 -11.85 -3.80 6.82
C ASP A 5 -12.58 -2.55 6.30
N ARG A 6 -11.94 -1.38 6.41
CA ARG A 6 -12.47 -0.09 5.94
C ARG A 6 -11.76 0.47 4.72
N PHE A 7 -10.66 -0.16 4.30
CA PHE A 7 -9.89 0.29 3.15
C PHE A 7 -10.59 -0.11 1.84
N ASP A 8 -10.69 0.81 0.89
CA ASP A 8 -11.23 0.56 -0.45
C ASP A 8 -10.07 0.44 -1.48
N PRO A 9 -9.70 -0.80 -1.89
CA PRO A 9 -8.62 -1.01 -2.84
C PRO A 9 -8.96 -0.54 -4.25
N ALA A 10 -10.23 -0.58 -4.65
CA ALA A 10 -10.64 -0.18 -5.99
C ALA A 10 -10.52 1.33 -6.13
N ALA A 11 -11.03 2.09 -5.16
CA ALA A 11 -10.90 3.55 -5.14
C ALA A 11 -9.43 3.99 -5.08
N HIS A 12 -8.62 3.31 -4.25
CA HIS A 12 -7.19 3.61 -4.16
C HIS A 12 -6.45 3.37 -5.49
N VAL A 13 -6.67 2.20 -6.13
CA VAL A 13 -6.00 1.87 -7.39
C VAL A 13 -6.43 2.81 -8.52
N ALA A 14 -7.72 3.18 -8.59
CA ALA A 14 -8.22 4.11 -9.59
C ALA A 14 -7.59 5.51 -9.46
N ALA A 15 -7.34 5.97 -8.23
CA ALA A 15 -6.69 7.25 -7.97
C ALA A 15 -5.16 7.21 -8.15
N ALA A 16 -4.51 6.14 -7.66
CA ALA A 16 -3.06 6.05 -7.62
C ALA A 16 -2.43 5.73 -8.98
N ALA A 17 -3.06 4.87 -9.79
CA ALA A 17 -2.51 4.43 -11.07
C ALA A 17 -2.11 5.60 -11.99
N PRO A 18 -2.98 6.59 -12.29
CA PRO A 18 -2.58 7.73 -13.14
C PRO A 18 -1.54 8.63 -12.47
N ALA A 19 -1.58 8.79 -11.14
CA ALA A 19 -0.62 9.62 -10.41
C ALA A 19 0.82 9.09 -10.52
N VAL A 20 1.00 7.78 -10.73
CA VAL A 20 2.29 7.14 -10.98
C VAL A 20 2.56 6.83 -12.46
N GLY A 21 1.76 7.40 -13.37
CA GLY A 21 1.95 7.25 -14.82
C GLY A 21 1.47 5.92 -15.41
N LEU A 22 0.68 5.13 -14.66
CA LEU A 22 0.12 3.87 -15.14
C LEU A 22 -1.25 4.09 -15.80
N THR A 23 -1.42 3.55 -17.00
CA THR A 23 -2.73 3.44 -17.65
C THR A 23 -3.22 1.99 -17.54
N LEU A 24 -4.30 1.79 -16.78
CA LEU A 24 -4.90 0.48 -16.53
C LEU A 24 -6.33 0.47 -17.04
N ASP A 25 -6.67 -0.50 -17.88
CA ASP A 25 -8.07 -0.80 -18.19
C ASP A 25 -8.82 -1.32 -16.96
N ALA A 26 -10.16 -1.36 -17.03
CA ALA A 26 -11.00 -1.75 -15.90
C ALA A 26 -10.71 -3.18 -15.40
N ALA A 27 -10.39 -4.12 -16.30
CA ALA A 27 -10.09 -5.50 -15.92
C ALA A 27 -8.77 -5.60 -15.15
N ARG A 28 -7.74 -4.84 -15.57
CA ARG A 28 -6.47 -4.73 -14.87
C ARG A 28 -6.62 -4.02 -13.54
N GLN A 29 -7.38 -2.93 -13.47
CA GLN A 29 -7.67 -2.25 -12.20
C GLN A 29 -8.31 -3.20 -11.18
N ALA A 30 -9.30 -4.00 -11.59
CA ALA A 30 -9.95 -4.97 -10.71
C ALA A 30 -8.96 -6.03 -10.17
N ARG A 31 -8.06 -6.55 -11.03
CA ARG A 31 -7.03 -7.51 -10.60
C ARG A 31 -6.02 -6.90 -9.63
N VAL A 32 -5.58 -5.68 -9.91
CA VAL A 32 -4.65 -4.95 -9.03
C VAL A 32 -5.32 -4.64 -7.69
N ALA A 33 -6.58 -4.20 -7.69
CA ALA A 33 -7.34 -3.94 -6.47
C ALA A 33 -7.48 -5.21 -5.60
N ALA A 34 -7.77 -6.36 -6.21
CA ALA A 34 -7.83 -7.64 -5.49
C ALA A 34 -6.48 -8.04 -4.86
N ALA A 35 -5.37 -7.86 -5.61
CA ALA A 35 -4.03 -8.09 -5.06
C ALA A 35 -3.69 -7.09 -3.94
N PHE A 36 -4.08 -5.84 -4.09
CA PHE A 36 -3.83 -4.79 -3.12
C PHE A 36 -4.60 -5.03 -1.81
N ALA A 37 -5.81 -5.58 -1.87
CA ALA A 37 -6.56 -6.02 -0.70
C ALA A 37 -5.80 -7.08 0.14
N LEU A 38 -5.07 -7.98 -0.52
CA LEU A 38 -4.19 -8.93 0.17
C LEU A 38 -2.99 -8.21 0.80
N VAL A 39 -2.33 -7.32 0.06
CA VAL A 39 -1.19 -6.54 0.56
C VAL A 39 -1.57 -5.75 1.81
N VAL A 40 -2.74 -5.11 1.83
CA VAL A 40 -3.24 -4.34 2.98
C VAL A 40 -3.35 -5.21 4.23
N ARG A 41 -3.87 -6.44 4.11
CA ARG A 41 -3.96 -7.39 5.22
C ARG A 41 -2.58 -7.83 5.73
N VAL A 42 -1.63 -8.03 4.84
CA VAL A 42 -0.24 -8.39 5.20
C VAL A 42 0.49 -7.20 5.81
N ALA A 43 0.24 -5.98 5.35
CA ALA A 43 0.89 -4.76 5.82
C ALA A 43 0.35 -4.29 7.17
N ALA A 44 -0.92 -4.56 7.50
CA ALA A 44 -1.55 -4.14 8.75
C ALA A 44 -0.74 -4.47 10.02
N PRO A 45 -0.25 -5.70 10.26
CA PRO A 45 0.58 -6.00 11.42
C PRO A 45 1.92 -5.24 11.42
N ALA A 46 2.53 -5.04 10.24
CA ALA A 46 3.78 -4.27 10.14
C ALA A 46 3.57 -2.79 10.50
N LEU A 47 2.44 -2.21 10.08
CA LEU A 47 2.06 -0.83 10.40
C LEU A 47 1.61 -0.63 11.86
N ALA A 48 1.31 -1.72 12.57
CA ALA A 48 0.96 -1.69 13.99
C ALA A 48 2.19 -1.74 14.92
N VAL A 49 3.39 -1.97 14.36
CA VAL A 49 4.64 -1.93 15.13
C VAL A 49 4.88 -0.51 15.66
N PRO A 50 5.10 -0.32 16.97
CA PRO A 50 5.42 0.99 17.51
C PRO A 50 6.79 1.43 17.00
N LEU A 51 6.84 2.62 16.43
CA LEU A 51 8.06 3.27 15.99
C LEU A 51 8.25 4.58 16.75
N THR A 52 9.50 4.91 16.98
CA THR A 52 10.02 6.14 17.57
C THR A 52 10.76 6.93 16.50
N GLU A 53 11.05 8.20 16.78
CA GLU A 53 11.82 9.04 15.88
C GLU A 53 13.27 8.55 15.66
N THR A 54 13.76 7.67 16.55
CA THR A 54 15.10 7.09 16.47
C THR A 54 15.16 5.74 15.74
N ASP A 55 14.02 5.20 15.30
CA ASP A 55 14.00 3.97 14.52
C ASP A 55 14.40 4.27 13.06
N GLU A 56 15.57 3.79 12.66
CA GLU A 56 16.15 4.06 11.35
C GLU A 56 15.72 3.03 10.29
N PRO A 57 15.59 3.44 9.01
CA PRO A 57 15.33 2.51 7.91
C PRO A 57 16.55 1.61 7.65
N ALA A 58 16.30 0.34 7.34
CA ALA A 58 17.34 -0.59 6.90
C ALA A 58 17.46 -0.63 5.36
N PRO A 59 18.66 -0.59 4.78
CA PRO A 59 19.96 -0.30 5.39
C PRO A 59 20.23 1.21 5.52
N VAL A 60 21.10 1.58 6.46
CA VAL A 60 21.58 2.95 6.63
C VAL A 60 22.79 3.18 5.73
N TYR A 61 22.74 4.23 4.91
CA TYR A 61 23.87 4.62 4.05
C TYR A 61 25.11 4.96 4.90
N ARG A 62 26.27 4.43 4.49
CA ARG A 62 27.58 4.76 5.05
C ARG A 62 28.47 5.27 3.91
N PRO A 63 28.83 6.57 3.89
CA PRO A 63 29.64 7.16 2.83
C PRO A 63 31.06 6.60 2.76
#